data_AF-A0A7W8K4I6-F1
#
_entry.id   AF-A0A7W8K4I6-F1
#
_cell.length_a   1.000
_cell.length_b   1.000
_cell.length_c   1.000
_cell.angle_alpha   90.00
_cell.angle_beta   90.00
_cell.angle_gamma   90.00
#
_symmetry.space_group_name_H-M   'P 1'
#
loop_
_entity.id
_entity.type
_entity.pdbx_description
1 polymer ?
#
loop_
_entity_poly.entity_id
_entity_poly.type
_entity_poly.pdbx_seq_one_letter_code
_entity_poly.pdbx_strand_id
1 'polypeptide(L)' 'MPSSQAFATAALAGMGWGLHPQALIAPYLADGALVELLPDSALDVPLYWHTARASSGLLEQLSQAIEAAAHAALLAA' A
#
# COMPACT_ATOMS: atom_id res chain seq x y z
N MET A 1 11.40 -8.03 -11.11
CA MET A 1 11.35 -8.46 -9.68
C MET A 1 9.88 -8.59 -9.28
N PRO A 2 9.42 -9.70 -8.66
CA PRO A 2 8.01 -9.88 -8.32
C PRO A 2 7.66 -9.57 -6.85
N SER A 3 8.34 -8.60 -6.20
CA SER A 3 8.08 -8.22 -4.81
C SER A 3 8.00 -6.70 -4.67
N SER A 4 7.00 -6.20 -3.94
CA SER A 4 6.80 -4.78 -3.65
C SER A 4 7.98 -4.17 -2.88
N GLN A 5 8.49 -4.90 -1.88
CA GLN A 5 9.68 -4.47 -1.12
C GLN A 5 10.90 -4.41 -2.02
N ALA A 6 11.10 -5.45 -2.83
CA ALA A 6 12.26 -5.53 -3.69
C ALA A 6 12.23 -4.41 -4.76
N PHE A 7 11.04 -4.02 -5.23
CA PHE A 7 10.87 -2.88 -6.13
C PHE A 7 11.30 -1.55 -5.45
N ALA A 8 10.92 -1.33 -4.19
CA ALA A 8 11.39 -0.16 -3.42
C ALA A 8 12.91 -0.18 -3.20
N THR A 9 13.49 -1.36 -2.93
CA THR A 9 14.95 -1.52 -2.80
C THR A 9 15.68 -1.20 -4.11
N ALA A 10 15.12 -1.56 -5.26
CA ALA A 10 15.70 -1.22 -6.55
C ALA A 10 15.71 0.31 -6.78
N ALA A 11 14.65 1.02 -6.38
CA ALA A 11 14.59 2.48 -6.42
C ALA A 11 15.65 3.11 -5.50
N LEU A 12 15.79 2.62 -4.27
CA LEU A 12 16.83 3.05 -3.32
C LEU A 12 18.25 2.80 -3.84
N ALA A 13 18.44 1.75 -4.64
CA ALA A 13 19.71 1.44 -5.28
C ALA A 13 19.97 2.27 -6.56
N GLY A 14 19.09 3.22 -6.91
CA GLY A 14 19.22 4.07 -8.10
C GLY A 14 18.99 3.32 -9.43
N MET A 15 18.38 2.14 -9.39
CA MET A 15 18.17 1.33 -10.60
C MET A 15 17.03 1.84 -11.48
N GLY A 16 16.18 2.73 -10.97
CA GLY A 16 15.06 3.32 -11.69
C GLY A 16 14.03 3.96 -10.76
N TRP A 17 12.86 4.26 -11.32
CA TRP A 17 11.73 4.88 -10.61
C TRP A 17 10.44 4.10 -10.86
N GLY A 18 9.44 4.33 -10.01
CA GLY A 18 8.12 3.74 -10.18
C GLY A 18 7.13 4.21 -9.13
N LEU A 19 5.89 3.74 -9.27
CA LEU A 19 4.85 3.94 -8.27
C LEU A 19 5.05 2.93 -7.13
N HIS A 20 5.09 3.43 -5.91
CA HIS A 20 5.19 2.63 -4.70
C HIS A 20 3.99 2.92 -3.78
N PRO A 21 3.43 1.92 -3.09
CA PRO A 21 2.52 2.18 -1.98
C PRO A 21 3.20 3.08 -0.96
N GLN A 22 2.57 4.19 -0.59
CA GLN A 22 3.15 5.20 0.29
C GLN A 22 3.62 4.61 1.63
N ALA A 23 2.87 3.67 2.20
CA ALA A 23 3.25 2.98 3.44
C ALA A 23 4.61 2.25 3.38
N LEU A 24 5.06 1.83 2.19
CA LEU A 24 6.35 1.15 2.01
C LEU A 24 7.52 2.11 1.88
N ILE A 25 7.28 3.37 1.50
CA ILE A 25 8.34 4.35 1.18
C ILE A 25 8.32 5.61 2.04
N ALA A 26 7.31 5.82 2.89
CA ALA A 26 7.19 7.00 3.75
C ALA A 26 8.45 7.31 4.58
N PRO A 27 9.15 6.32 5.18
CA PRO A 27 10.40 6.60 5.90
C PRO A 27 11.49 7.15 4.97
N TYR A 28 11.60 6.62 3.75
CA TYR A 28 12.62 7.03 2.77
C TYR A 28 12.31 8.39 2.14
N LEU A 29 11.04 8.77 2.07
CA LEU A 29 10.65 10.13 1.70
C LEU A 29 11.00 11.12 2.82
N ALA A 30 10.78 10.72 4.08
CA ALA A 30 11.03 11.58 5.24
C ALA A 30 12.53 11.84 5.49
N ASP A 31 13.40 10.86 5.22
CA ASP A 31 14.86 11.01 5.37
C ASP A 31 15.57 11.49 4.09
N GLY A 32 14.83 11.63 2.98
CA GLY A 32 15.34 12.10 1.69
C GLY A 32 16.10 11.04 0.88
N ALA A 33 16.10 9.78 1.29
CA ALA A 33 16.65 8.67 0.49
C ALA A 33 15.85 8.43 -0.80
N LEU A 34 14.56 8.75 -0.81
CA LEU A 34 13.72 8.85 -1.99
C LEU A 34 13.10 10.25 -2.08
N VAL A 35 12.76 10.65 -3.30
CA VAL A 35 12.07 11.91 -3.59
C VAL A 35 10.91 11.66 -4.56
N GLU A 36 9.88 12.49 -4.50
CA GLU A 36 8.85 12.50 -5.53
C GLU A 36 9.42 13.02 -6.85
N LEU A 37 9.14 12.33 -7.95
CA LEU A 37 9.55 12.78 -9.28
C LEU A 37 8.74 13.99 -9.76
N LEU A 38 7.46 14.00 -9.42
CA LEU A 38 6.55 15.10 -9.63
C LEU A 38 5.86 15.35 -8.28
N PRO A 39 6.08 16.51 -7.64
CA PRO A 39 5.47 16.82 -6.36
C PRO A 39 3.94 16.77 -6.43
N ASP A 40 3.32 16.29 -5.35
CA ASP A 40 1.86 16.28 -5.16
C ASP A 40 1.07 15.50 -6.23
N SER A 41 1.68 14.49 -6.85
CA SER A 41 1.07 13.69 -7.92
C SER A 41 0.75 12.24 -7.51
N ALA A 42 0.18 12.06 -6.32
CA ALA A 42 -0.23 10.75 -5.83
C ALA A 42 -1.29 10.10 -6.74
N LEU A 43 -1.29 8.76 -6.81
CA LEU A 43 -2.31 7.97 -7.49
C LEU A 43 -3.13 7.20 -6.46
N ASP A 44 -4.37 7.64 -6.24
CA ASP A 44 -5.31 6.97 -5.36
C ASP A 44 -5.92 5.74 -6.02
N VAL A 45 -5.86 4.60 -5.34
CA VAL A 45 -6.38 3.32 -5.83
C VAL A 45 -7.35 2.74 -4.78
N PRO A 46 -8.67 2.71 -5.05
CA PRO A 46 -9.63 2.12 -4.12
C PRO A 46 -9.43 0.60 -4.01
N LEU A 47 -9.47 0.08 -2.79
CA LEU A 47 -9.36 -1.35 -2.50
C LEU A 47 -10.70 -1.91 -2.06
N TYR A 48 -10.96 -3.18 -2.40
CA TYR A 48 -12.19 -3.88 -2.08
C TYR A 48 -11.89 -5.24 -1.45
N TRP A 49 -12.63 -5.60 -0.41
CA TRP A 49 -12.63 -6.93 0.17
C TRP A 49 -13.76 -7.77 -0.43
N HIS A 50 -13.42 -8.94 -0.95
CA HIS A 50 -14.39 -9.86 -1.56
C HIS A 50 -14.48 -11.16 -0.78
N THR A 51 -15.71 -11.58 -0.46
CA THR A 51 -15.99 -12.82 0.27
C THR A 51 -16.99 -13.71 -0.46
N ALA A 52 -16.96 -15.02 -0.16
CA ALA A 52 -17.95 -15.96 -0.66
C ALA A 52 -19.33 -15.68 -0.03
N ARG A 53 -20.39 -15.73 -0.85
CA ARG A 53 -21.77 -15.38 -0.45
C ARG A 53 -22.35 -16.31 0.63
N ALA A 54 -21.90 -17.56 0.71
CA ALA A 54 -22.24 -18.46 1.80
C ALA A 54 -21.30 -18.18 3.00
N SER A 55 -21.45 -17.01 3.62
CA SER A 55 -20.56 -16.59 4.70
C SER A 55 -20.91 -17.36 5.99
N SER A 56 -19.94 -18.08 6.51
CA SER A 56 -19.98 -18.58 7.89
C SER A 56 -19.67 -17.43 8.85
N GLY A 57 -20.05 -17.55 10.13
CA GLY A 57 -19.73 -16.52 11.14
C GLY A 57 -18.22 -16.26 11.31
N LEU A 58 -17.35 -17.17 10.87
CA LEU A 58 -15.91 -16.94 10.78
C LEU A 58 -15.54 -15.90 9.70
N LEU A 59 -16.19 -15.94 8.54
CA LEU A 59 -15.94 -14.98 7.46
C LEU A 59 -16.44 -13.58 7.83
N GLU A 60 -17.49 -13.47 8.65
CA GLU A 60 -17.94 -12.20 9.20
C GLU A 60 -16.89 -11.60 10.14
N GLN A 61 -16.36 -12.39 11.08
CA GLN A 61 -15.29 -11.93 11.98
C GLN A 61 -14.03 -11.54 11.21
N LEU A 62 -13.66 -12.30 10.18
CA LEU A 62 -12.53 -11.95 9.32
C LEU A 62 -12.77 -10.66 8.56
N SER A 63 -13.99 -10.44 8.04
CA SER A 63 -14.33 -9.21 7.31
C SER A 63 -14.21 -7.99 8.21
N GLN A 64 -14.71 -8.09 9.45
CA GLN A 64 -14.56 -7.03 10.45
C GLN A 64 -13.10 -6.73 10.77
N ALA A 65 -12.26 -7.76 10.91
CA ALA A 65 -10.83 -7.59 11.16
C ALA A 65 -10.12 -6.91 9.97
N ILE A 66 -10.47 -7.28 8.74
CA ILE A 66 -9.91 -6.68 7.53
C ILE A 66 -10.35 -5.23 7.39
N GLU A 67 -11.63 -4.91 7.62
CA GLU A 67 -12.15 -3.55 7.60
C GLU A 67 -11.45 -2.67 8.64
N ALA A 68 -11.27 -3.16 9.87
CA ALA A 68 -10.55 -2.44 10.92
C ALA A 68 -9.08 -2.18 10.54
N ALA A 69 -8.40 -3.18 9.96
CA ALA A 69 -7.03 -3.01 9.48
C ALA A 69 -6.95 -2.03 8.32
N ALA A 70 -7.91 -2.05 7.39
CA ALA A 70 -8.00 -1.13 6.27
C ALA A 70 -8.18 0.32 6.75
N HIS A 71 -9.07 0.56 7.72
CA HIS A 71 -9.26 1.88 8.33
C HIS A 71 -8.00 2.41 9.03
N ALA A 72 -7.17 1.52 9.59
CA ALA A 72 -5.94 1.91 10.26
C ALA A 72 -4.76 2.16 9.30
N ALA A 73 -4.72 1.45 8.17
CA ALA A 73 -3.55 1.41 7.29
C ALA A 73 -3.73 2.15 5.95
N LEU A 74 -4.95 2.31 5.46
CA LEU A 74 -5.23 3.02 4.22
C LEU A 74 -5.45 4.51 4.48
N LEU A 75 -5.05 5.33 3.52
CA LEU A 75 -5.37 6.75 3.53
C LEU A 75 -6.88 6.93 3.30
N ALA A 76 -7.46 7.94 3.94
CA ALA A 76 -8.81 8.36 3.64
C ALA A 76 -8.88 8.82 2.18
N ALA A 77 -9.94 8.40 1.48
CA ALA A 77 -10.27 8.88 0.14
C ALA A 77 -10.86 10.30 0.20
#